data_AF-A0A6V8HGS8-F1
#
_entry.id   AF-A0A6V8HGS8-F1
#
_cell.length_a   1.000
_cell.length_b   1.000
_cell.length_c   1.000
_cell.angle_alpha   90.00
_cell.angle_beta   90.00
_cell.angle_gamma   90.00
#
_symmetry.space_group_name_H-M   'P 1'
#
loop_
_entity.id
_entity.type
_entity.pdbx_description
1 polymer ?
#
loop_
_entity_poly.entity_id
_entity_poly.type
_entity_poly.pdbx_seq_one_letter_code
_entity_poly.pdbx_strand_id
1 'polypeptide(L)'
;MFTQAGTHESIKDTYPQGQLQWWEGGIYENEYIKEHGIWKLFRYRFFPHYNARYETGWSFTSLEHPLFLTKTFPEDPVGPDEFIEQRLQWPDTRVVPFHYPHPVTGNRISDGDMRAPKYGEDASTADKPLTLELPNDQKREGAQDAIVKLKPGTKVLPEFVEHKS
;
A
#
# COMPACT_ATOMS: atom_id res chain seq x y z
N MET A 1 8.30 3.11 -3.53
CA MET A 1 9.36 2.21 -4.03
C MET A 1 9.07 1.90 -5.49
N PHE A 2 10.09 1.96 -6.35
CA PHE A 2 10.03 1.55 -7.75
C PHE A 2 11.03 0.41 -7.94
N THR A 3 10.58 -0.71 -8.48
CA THR A 3 11.38 -1.92 -8.66
C THR A 3 11.27 -2.43 -10.09
N GLN A 4 12.36 -3.01 -10.56
CA GLN A 4 12.41 -3.81 -11.78
C GLN A 4 12.77 -5.22 -11.38
N ALA A 5 12.05 -6.19 -11.94
CA ALA A 5 12.34 -7.60 -11.75
C ALA A 5 12.21 -8.36 -13.07
N GLY A 6 12.92 -9.47 -13.17
CA GLY A 6 12.81 -10.33 -14.31
C GLY A 6 13.93 -11.36 -14.48
N THR A 7 13.80 -12.17 -15.51
CA THR A 7 14.75 -13.20 -15.91
C THR A 7 15.41 -12.85 -17.24
N HIS A 8 16.67 -13.26 -17.39
CA HIS A 8 17.41 -13.14 -18.65
C HIS A 8 16.93 -14.23 -19.65
N GLU A 9 16.98 -13.94 -20.95
CA GLU A 9 16.49 -14.86 -21.99
C GLU A 9 17.14 -16.25 -21.91
N SER A 10 18.42 -16.31 -21.54
CA SER A 10 19.20 -17.55 -21.50
C SER A 10 18.65 -18.64 -20.58
N ILE A 11 17.75 -18.30 -19.65
CA ILE A 11 17.15 -19.26 -18.71
C ILE A 11 15.67 -19.55 -18.97
N LYS A 12 15.10 -19.01 -20.07
CA LYS A 12 13.66 -19.10 -20.37
C LYS A 12 13.13 -20.53 -20.43
N ASP A 13 13.93 -21.49 -20.91
CA ASP A 13 13.50 -22.88 -21.06
C ASP A 13 13.71 -23.71 -19.78
N THR A 14 14.48 -23.18 -18.83
CA THR A 14 14.83 -23.85 -17.56
C THR A 14 14.09 -23.33 -16.35
N TYR A 15 13.61 -22.08 -16.40
CA TYR A 15 12.91 -21.45 -15.29
C TYR A 15 11.41 -21.75 -15.36
N PRO A 16 10.74 -22.18 -14.28
CA PRO A 16 9.33 -22.60 -14.31
C PRO A 16 8.37 -21.53 -14.85
N GLN A 17 8.65 -20.25 -14.63
CA GLN A 17 7.84 -19.14 -15.14
C GLN A 17 8.38 -18.52 -16.44
N GLY A 18 9.43 -19.10 -17.05
CA GLY A 18 10.01 -18.66 -18.30
C GLY A 18 10.69 -17.29 -18.26
N GLN A 19 10.65 -16.58 -19.40
CA GLN A 19 11.12 -15.19 -19.48
C GLN A 19 10.02 -14.23 -18.99
N LEU A 20 10.32 -13.47 -17.94
CA LEU A 20 9.45 -12.44 -17.37
C LEU A 20 10.27 -11.18 -17.11
N GLN A 21 9.78 -10.02 -17.53
CA GLN A 21 10.42 -8.73 -17.27
C GLN A 21 9.35 -7.68 -17.00
N TRP A 22 9.42 -7.03 -15.85
CA TRP A 22 8.42 -6.04 -15.46
C TRP A 22 8.99 -4.96 -14.55
N TRP A 23 8.23 -3.89 -14.48
CA TRP A 23 8.37 -2.83 -13.49
C TRP A 23 7.17 -2.87 -12.58
N GLU A 24 7.41 -2.62 -11.31
CA GLU A 24 6.36 -2.43 -10.33
C GLU A 24 6.70 -1.22 -9.46
N GLY A 25 5.66 -0.61 -8.92
CA GLY A 25 5.81 0.52 -8.04
C GLY A 25 4.68 0.55 -7.03
N GLY A 26 5.02 0.94 -5.82
CA GLY A 26 4.05 1.01 -4.75
C GLY A 26 4.58 1.75 -3.53
N ILE A 27 3.71 1.91 -2.55
CA ILE A 27 4.00 2.59 -1.30
C ILE A 27 3.91 1.57 -0.18
N TYR A 28 4.86 1.64 0.74
CA TYR A 28 4.82 0.88 1.97
C TYR A 28 4.36 1.77 3.11
N GLU A 29 3.29 1.36 3.78
CA GLU A 29 2.83 1.96 5.03
C GLU A 29 3.14 0.99 6.16
N ASN A 30 4.23 1.27 6.88
CA ASN A 30 4.79 0.35 7.87
C ASN A 30 4.51 0.82 9.28
N GLU A 31 4.14 -0.13 10.13
CA GLU A 31 4.03 0.09 11.56
C GLU A 31 5.22 -0.59 12.26
N TYR A 32 5.80 0.10 13.23
CA TYR A 32 6.88 -0.40 14.06
C TYR A 32 6.44 -0.41 15.52
N ILE A 33 6.89 -1.41 16.28
CA ILE A 33 6.65 -1.52 17.72
C ILE A 33 7.98 -1.48 18.47
N LYS A 34 8.01 -0.80 19.62
CA LYS A 34 9.18 -0.78 20.51
C LYS A 34 8.90 -1.66 21.73
N GLU A 35 9.56 -2.80 21.81
CA GLU A 35 9.42 -3.75 22.91
C GLU A 35 10.74 -3.88 23.65
N HIS A 36 10.71 -3.71 24.98
CA HIS A 36 11.92 -3.79 25.82
C HIS A 36 13.08 -2.90 25.31
N GLY A 37 12.73 -1.72 24.77
CA GLY A 37 13.71 -0.78 24.22
C GLY A 37 14.14 -1.02 22.76
N ILE A 38 13.72 -2.12 22.13
CA ILE A 38 14.12 -2.53 20.79
C ILE A 38 12.98 -2.28 19.80
N TRP A 39 13.27 -1.59 18.68
CA TRP A 39 12.33 -1.41 17.58
C TRP A 39 12.23 -2.67 16.72
N LYS A 40 11.00 -3.06 16.39
CA LYS A 40 10.68 -4.20 15.54
C LYS A 40 9.70 -3.80 14.46
N LEU A 41 9.79 -4.44 13.29
CA LEU A 41 8.73 -4.40 12.30
C LEU A 41 7.49 -5.04 12.91
N PHE A 42 6.38 -4.31 12.89
CA PHE A 42 5.11 -4.83 13.38
C PHE A 42 4.20 -5.16 12.21
N ARG A 43 4.03 -4.23 11.28
CA ARG A 43 3.22 -4.44 10.07
C ARG A 43 3.88 -3.82 8.86
N TYR A 44 3.69 -4.49 7.75
CA TYR A 44 4.19 -4.09 6.45
C TYR A 44 3.01 -4.12 5.48
N ARG A 45 2.48 -2.94 5.12
CA ARG A 45 1.38 -2.85 4.15
C ARG A 45 1.93 -2.34 2.83
N PHE A 46 1.79 -3.13 1.78
CA PHE A 46 2.15 -2.71 0.43
C PHE A 46 0.92 -2.28 -0.34
N PHE A 47 0.97 -1.06 -0.87
CA PHE A 47 -0.02 -0.53 -1.80
C PHE A 47 0.61 -0.48 -3.20
N PRO A 48 0.38 -1.50 -4.05
CA PRO A 48 0.85 -1.48 -5.44
C PRO A 48 0.06 -0.44 -6.25
N HIS A 49 0.77 0.52 -6.84
CA HIS A 49 0.18 1.58 -7.68
C HIS A 49 0.55 1.42 -9.15
N TYR A 50 1.58 0.65 -9.44
CA TYR A 50 2.16 0.62 -10.77
C TYR A 50 2.60 -0.80 -11.07
N ASN A 51 2.21 -1.30 -12.23
CA ASN A 51 2.69 -2.55 -12.77
C ASN A 51 2.75 -2.40 -14.29
N ALA A 52 3.85 -2.82 -14.89
CA ALA A 52 4.08 -2.68 -16.32
C ALA A 52 4.98 -3.80 -16.82
N ARG A 53 4.65 -4.41 -17.95
CA ARG A 53 5.64 -5.20 -18.69
C ARG A 53 6.75 -4.27 -19.15
N TYR A 54 7.98 -4.76 -19.11
CA TYR A 54 9.13 -3.98 -19.59
C TYR A 54 8.97 -3.61 -21.07
N GLU A 55 8.45 -4.52 -21.89
CA GLU A 55 8.42 -4.36 -23.34
C GLU A 55 7.32 -3.39 -23.81
N THR A 56 6.13 -3.45 -23.21
CA THR A 56 4.96 -2.67 -23.65
C THR A 56 4.70 -1.44 -22.80
N GLY A 57 5.24 -1.39 -21.58
CA GLY A 57 4.95 -0.32 -20.62
C GLY A 57 3.56 -0.43 -19.98
N TRP A 58 3.27 0.53 -19.09
CA TRP A 58 2.13 0.50 -18.15
C TRP A 58 0.76 0.72 -18.78
N SER A 59 0.71 1.39 -19.95
CA SER A 59 -0.57 1.68 -20.62
C SER A 59 -1.25 0.43 -21.20
N PHE A 60 -0.49 -0.65 -21.37
CA PHE A 60 -0.98 -1.94 -21.87
C PHE A 60 -1.09 -3.00 -20.76
N THR A 61 -0.95 -2.60 -19.50
CA THR A 61 -1.15 -3.52 -18.37
C THR A 61 -2.61 -3.95 -18.29
N SER A 62 -2.84 -5.25 -18.20
CA SER A 62 -4.18 -5.83 -18.03
C SER A 62 -4.84 -5.33 -16.75
N LEU A 63 -6.14 -5.09 -16.79
CA LEU A 63 -6.95 -4.77 -15.61
C LEU A 63 -7.04 -5.93 -14.62
N GLU A 64 -6.69 -7.15 -15.04
CA GLU A 64 -6.58 -8.33 -14.18
C GLU A 64 -5.13 -8.81 -14.16
N HIS A 65 -4.53 -8.84 -12.97
CA HIS A 65 -3.15 -9.28 -12.80
C HIS A 65 -3.14 -10.78 -12.47
N PRO A 66 -2.42 -11.61 -13.23
CA PRO A 66 -2.45 -13.07 -13.08
C PRO A 66 -1.87 -13.59 -11.76
N LEU A 67 -1.15 -12.76 -11.00
CA LEU A 67 -0.64 -13.13 -9.67
C LEU A 67 -1.63 -12.86 -8.53
N PHE A 68 -2.84 -12.34 -8.80
CA PHE A 68 -3.86 -12.29 -7.75
C PHE A 68 -4.35 -13.71 -7.47
N LEU A 69 -3.91 -14.22 -6.33
CA LEU A 69 -4.39 -15.48 -5.80
C LEU A 69 -5.87 -15.34 -5.48
N THR A 70 -6.65 -16.37 -5.80
CA THR A 70 -8.10 -16.40 -5.56
C THR A 70 -8.47 -17.33 -4.42
N LYS A 71 -7.49 -18.04 -3.86
CA LYS A 71 -7.66 -19.03 -2.80
C LYS A 71 -6.73 -18.70 -1.64
N THR A 72 -7.21 -18.93 -0.43
CA THR A 72 -6.43 -18.78 0.79
C THR A 72 -5.65 -20.05 1.10
N PHE A 73 -4.68 -19.95 2.00
CA PHE A 73 -4.13 -21.12 2.66
C PHE A 73 -5.24 -21.81 3.49
N PRO A 74 -5.33 -23.16 3.53
CA PRO A 74 -4.40 -24.14 2.98
C PRO A 74 -4.72 -24.64 1.56
N GLU A 75 -5.79 -24.15 0.92
CA GLU A 75 -6.18 -24.62 -0.43
C GLU A 75 -5.12 -24.30 -1.49
N ASP A 76 -4.49 -23.14 -1.36
CA ASP A 76 -3.29 -22.76 -2.10
C ASP A 76 -2.11 -22.61 -1.10
N PRO A 77 -1.04 -23.42 -1.20
CA PRO A 77 0.12 -23.30 -0.33
C PRO A 77 0.83 -21.94 -0.37
N VAL A 78 0.64 -21.16 -1.44
CA VAL A 78 1.19 -19.79 -1.56
C VAL A 78 0.11 -18.71 -1.36
N GLY A 79 -1.14 -19.13 -1.10
CA GLY A 79 -2.28 -18.26 -0.81
C GLY A 79 -2.08 -17.45 0.48
N PRO A 80 -2.71 -16.27 0.60
CA PRO A 80 -2.74 -15.54 1.86
C PRO A 80 -3.61 -16.29 2.88
N ASP A 81 -3.45 -15.99 4.16
CA ASP A 81 -4.34 -16.52 5.20
C ASP A 81 -5.78 -15.96 5.04
N GLU A 82 -5.89 -14.70 4.61
CA GLU A 82 -7.15 -14.01 4.41
C GLU A 82 -7.07 -13.03 3.23
N PHE A 83 -8.23 -12.77 2.59
CA PHE A 83 -8.36 -11.70 1.62
C PHE A 83 -8.94 -10.45 2.27
N ILE A 84 -8.40 -9.30 1.89
CA ILE A 84 -8.99 -8.00 2.19
C ILE A 84 -9.92 -7.60 1.04
N GLU A 85 -11.04 -6.93 1.34
CA GLU A 85 -11.97 -6.44 0.30
C GLU A 85 -11.33 -5.36 -0.60
N GLN A 86 -10.24 -4.74 -0.15
CA GLN A 86 -9.56 -3.69 -0.88
C GLN A 86 -8.72 -4.28 -2.01
N ARG A 87 -9.31 -4.28 -3.20
CA ARG A 87 -8.57 -4.60 -4.42
C ARG A 87 -7.57 -3.48 -4.72
N LEU A 88 -6.28 -3.82 -4.77
CA LEU A 88 -5.18 -2.88 -5.05
C LEU A 88 -4.45 -3.34 -6.31
N GLN A 89 -4.84 -2.80 -7.46
CA GLN A 89 -4.19 -3.10 -8.73
C GLN A 89 -4.28 -1.89 -9.65
N TRP A 90 -3.18 -1.54 -10.34
CA TRP A 90 -3.21 -0.62 -11.46
C TRP A 90 -4.33 -1.00 -12.45
N PRO A 91 -5.22 -0.07 -12.86
CA PRO A 91 -5.10 1.39 -12.79
C PRO A 91 -5.78 2.06 -11.57
N ASP A 92 -5.99 1.34 -10.47
CA ASP A 92 -6.45 1.94 -9.23
C ASP A 92 -5.45 3.01 -8.76
N THR A 93 -5.95 4.23 -8.63
CA THR A 93 -5.20 5.44 -8.28
C THR A 93 -5.75 6.10 -7.03
N ARG A 94 -6.53 5.36 -6.20
CA ARG A 94 -6.98 5.85 -4.89
C ARG A 94 -5.79 6.24 -4.02
N VAL A 95 -6.00 7.24 -3.17
CA VAL A 95 -4.93 7.80 -2.33
C VAL A 95 -4.59 6.79 -1.22
N VAL A 96 -3.30 6.53 -1.02
CA VAL A 96 -2.85 5.74 0.15
C VAL A 96 -3.23 6.49 1.41
N PRO A 97 -3.91 5.83 2.38
CA PRO A 97 -4.37 6.54 3.55
C PRO A 97 -3.21 7.00 4.42
N PHE A 98 -3.30 8.22 4.92
CA PHE A 98 -2.32 8.76 5.85
C PHE A 98 -2.60 8.22 7.26
N HIS A 99 -1.56 7.80 7.99
CA HIS A 99 -1.71 7.48 9.42
C HIS A 99 -1.91 8.74 10.30
N TYR A 100 -1.68 9.94 9.79
CA TYR A 100 -1.78 11.21 10.52
C TYR A 100 -2.75 12.21 9.87
N PRO A 101 -3.31 13.17 10.64
CA PRO A 101 -4.07 14.27 10.07
C PRO A 101 -3.14 15.31 9.44
N HIS A 102 -3.65 16.08 8.49
CA HIS A 102 -2.87 17.05 7.72
C HIS A 102 -2.07 18.00 8.65
N PRO A 103 -0.75 18.16 8.47
CA PRO A 103 0.13 18.79 9.47
C PRO A 103 -0.15 20.28 9.71
N VAL A 104 -0.70 20.98 8.72
CA VAL A 104 -1.08 22.40 8.85
C VAL A 104 -2.48 22.59 9.42
N THR A 105 -3.49 21.91 8.88
CA THR A 105 -4.89 22.10 9.28
C THR A 105 -5.28 21.28 10.51
N GLY A 106 -4.52 20.24 10.85
CA GLY A 106 -4.80 19.33 11.96
C GLY A 106 -6.01 18.41 11.73
N ASN A 107 -6.61 18.46 10.54
CA ASN A 107 -7.80 17.69 10.17
C ASN A 107 -7.44 16.49 9.29
N ARG A 108 -8.25 15.43 9.37
CA ARG A 108 -8.20 14.33 8.40
C ARG A 108 -8.66 14.82 7.02
N ILE A 109 -8.08 14.24 5.98
CA ILE A 109 -8.54 14.44 4.61
C ILE A 109 -9.93 13.81 4.47
N SER A 110 -10.81 14.44 3.69
CA SER A 110 -12.17 13.94 3.51
C SER A 110 -12.16 12.65 2.70
N ASP A 111 -13.11 11.75 2.98
CA ASP A 111 -13.25 10.51 2.22
C ASP A 111 -13.43 10.75 0.73
N GLY A 112 -14.03 11.86 0.30
CA GLY A 112 -14.18 12.19 -1.12
C GLY A 112 -12.84 12.42 -1.82
N ASP A 113 -11.91 13.10 -1.14
CA ASP A 113 -10.58 13.43 -1.67
C ASP A 113 -9.63 12.23 -1.71
N MET A 114 -9.99 11.13 -1.03
CA MET A 114 -9.19 9.91 -0.96
C MET A 114 -9.59 8.87 -2.04
N ARG A 115 -10.60 9.18 -2.86
CA ARG A 115 -11.12 8.32 -3.93
C ARG A 115 -10.50 8.65 -5.28
N ALA A 116 -10.70 7.75 -6.25
CA ALA A 116 -10.26 7.93 -7.64
C ALA A 116 -11.47 7.85 -8.61
N PRO A 117 -12.25 8.95 -8.75
CA PRO A 117 -13.35 8.99 -9.70
C PRO A 117 -12.85 9.02 -11.14
N LYS A 118 -13.72 8.58 -12.05
CA LYS A 118 -13.48 8.75 -13.49
C LYS A 118 -13.49 10.23 -13.86
N TYR A 119 -12.84 10.54 -14.97
CA TYR A 119 -12.78 11.91 -15.47
C TYR A 119 -14.18 12.49 -15.68
N GLY A 120 -14.48 13.60 -14.99
CA GLY A 120 -15.76 14.29 -15.07
C GLY A 120 -16.87 13.71 -14.19
N GLU A 121 -16.61 12.64 -13.44
CA GLU A 121 -17.58 12.07 -12.49
C GLU A 121 -17.33 12.56 -11.05
N ASP A 122 -18.37 12.47 -10.22
CA ASP A 122 -18.31 12.85 -8.80
C ASP A 122 -17.61 11.77 -7.96
N ALA A 123 -16.91 12.17 -6.89
CA ALA A 123 -16.19 11.23 -6.02
C ALA A 123 -17.09 10.13 -5.41
N SER A 124 -18.39 10.40 -5.24
CA SER A 124 -19.35 9.42 -4.72
C SER A 124 -19.61 8.25 -5.67
N THR A 125 -19.31 8.37 -6.97
CA THR A 125 -19.46 7.28 -7.94
C THR A 125 -18.28 6.30 -7.92
N ALA A 126 -17.17 6.70 -7.31
CA ALA A 126 -15.96 5.89 -7.19
C ALA A 126 -16.04 4.91 -6.01
N ASP A 127 -15.18 3.89 -6.07
CA ASP A 127 -14.96 2.98 -4.95
C ASP A 127 -14.62 3.73 -3.66
N LYS A 128 -14.92 3.10 -2.53
CA LYS A 128 -14.60 3.65 -1.21
C LYS A 128 -13.08 3.90 -1.06
N PRO A 129 -12.68 4.85 -0.19
CA PRO A 129 -11.28 5.07 0.12
C PRO A 129 -10.59 3.80 0.60
N LEU A 130 -9.28 3.75 0.39
CA LEU A 130 -8.43 2.75 1.03
C LEU A 130 -8.44 2.95 2.55
N THR A 131 -8.12 1.91 3.31
CA THR A 131 -8.14 1.94 4.78
C THR A 131 -6.90 1.28 5.36
N LEU A 132 -6.50 1.78 6.53
CA LEU A 132 -5.48 1.12 7.37
C LEU A 132 -6.13 0.34 8.52
N GLU A 133 -7.47 0.31 8.57
CA GLU A 133 -8.23 -0.44 9.56
C GLU A 133 -7.87 -1.93 9.54
N LEU A 134 -8.03 -2.55 10.69
CA LEU A 134 -7.76 -3.97 10.86
C LEU A 134 -8.98 -4.81 10.50
N PRO A 135 -8.77 -6.07 10.06
CA PRO A 135 -9.83 -7.07 10.05
C PRO A 135 -10.55 -7.12 11.41
N ASN A 136 -11.86 -7.36 11.39
CA ASN A 136 -12.74 -7.21 12.56
C ASN A 136 -12.36 -8.10 13.76
N ASP A 137 -11.66 -9.21 13.51
CA ASP A 137 -11.16 -10.16 14.49
C ASP A 137 -9.82 -9.75 15.11
N GLN A 138 -9.10 -8.80 14.48
CA GLN A 138 -7.84 -8.29 14.99
C GLN A 138 -8.06 -7.00 15.79
N LYS A 139 -7.64 -7.01 17.06
CA LYS A 139 -7.66 -5.82 17.94
C LYS A 139 -6.25 -5.41 18.34
N ARG A 140 -6.05 -4.11 18.57
CA ARG A 140 -4.78 -3.53 19.01
C ARG A 140 -4.94 -2.91 20.39
N GLU A 141 -4.32 -3.47 21.42
CA GLU A 141 -4.16 -2.75 22.69
C GLU A 141 -3.24 -1.54 22.47
N GLY A 142 -3.69 -0.35 22.88
CA GLY A 142 -2.97 0.92 22.70
C GLY A 142 -3.03 1.53 21.29
N ALA A 143 -3.61 0.80 20.32
CA ALA A 143 -3.94 1.17 18.95
C ALA A 143 -5.22 1.95 18.73
N GLN A 144 -5.26 3.18 19.22
CA GLN A 144 -6.22 4.15 18.71
C GLN A 144 -5.65 4.80 17.44
N ASP A 145 -6.53 5.24 16.53
CA ASP A 145 -6.15 6.06 15.39
C ASP A 145 -5.19 7.15 15.87
N ALA A 146 -4.01 7.17 15.28
CA ALA A 146 -2.98 8.13 15.63
C ALA A 146 -3.57 9.54 15.42
N ILE A 147 -3.94 10.16 16.54
CA ILE A 147 -4.32 11.56 16.66
C ILE A 147 -5.41 11.98 15.66
N VAL A 148 -6.69 11.86 16.03
CA VAL A 148 -7.82 12.30 15.19
C VAL A 148 -7.81 13.81 14.94
N LYS A 149 -7.22 14.59 15.87
CA LYS A 149 -6.97 16.03 15.73
C LYS A 149 -5.65 16.41 16.40
N LEU A 150 -4.78 17.12 15.69
CA LEU A 150 -3.57 17.70 16.30
C LEU A 150 -3.96 18.89 17.18
N LYS A 151 -3.51 18.91 18.44
CA LYS A 151 -3.60 20.13 19.26
C LYS A 151 -2.56 21.14 18.76
N PRO A 152 -2.86 22.45 18.73
CA PRO A 152 -1.86 23.47 18.43
C PRO A 152 -0.59 23.25 19.29
N GLY A 153 0.58 23.17 18.65
CA GLY A 153 1.86 22.87 19.30
C GLY A 153 2.23 21.38 19.37
N THR A 154 1.40 20.47 18.87
CA THR A 154 1.74 19.04 18.75
C THR A 154 2.72 18.86 17.58
N LYS A 155 3.98 18.56 17.89
CA LYS A 155 5.00 18.26 16.88
C LYS A 155 4.77 16.83 16.36
N VAL A 156 4.46 16.68 15.07
CA VAL A 156 4.24 15.37 14.42
C VAL A 156 5.57 14.68 14.10
N LEU A 157 6.63 15.46 13.93
CA LEU A 157 7.98 15.01 13.66
C LEU A 157 8.93 15.71 14.65
N PRO A 158 9.95 15.02 15.20
CA PRO A 158 10.99 15.70 15.96
C PRO A 158 11.64 16.75 15.06
N GLU A 159 11.99 17.91 15.62
CA GLU A 159 12.88 18.83 14.94
C GLU A 159 14.13 18.05 14.51
N PHE A 160 14.37 17.98 13.20
CA PHE A 160 15.66 17.54 12.66
C PHE A 160 16.69 18.58 13.08
N VAL A 161 17.17 18.46 14.32
CA VAL A 161 18.35 19.19 14.77
C VAL A 161 19.51 18.52 14.06
N GLU A 162 19.88 19.10 12.92
CA GLU A 162 21.19 18.89 12.33
C GLU A 162 22.21 19.13 13.46
N HIS A 163 22.81 18.06 13.96
CA HIS A 163 23.91 18.18 14.91
C HIS A 163 24.98 18.99 14.20
N LYS A 164 25.14 20.26 14.59
CA LYS A 164 26.32 21.03 14.21
C LYS A 164 27.54 20.26 14.73
N SER A 165 28.40 19.96 13.76
CA SER A 165 29.74 19.36 13.84
C SER A 165 30.49 19.62 15.14
#